data_AF-A0A6J2VL11-F1
#
_entry.id   AF-A0A6J2VL11-F1
#
_cell.length_a   1.000
_cell.length_b   1.000
_cell.length_c   1.000
_cell.angle_alpha   90.00
_cell.angle_beta   90.00
_cell.angle_gamma   90.00
#
_symmetry.space_group_name_H-M   'P 1'
#
loop_
_entity.id
_entity.type
_entity.pdbx_description
1 polymer ?
#
loop_
_entity_poly.entity_id
_entity_poly.type
_entity_poly.pdbx_seq_one_letter_code
_entity_poly.pdbx_strand_id
1 'polypeptide(L)'
;MADDALFEFLHMEIVSHVYKEQASRERVSCVSALESMGFRVGQGLIERFTKDSPTFKDDLDIMKFLCKDFWTNIFRKQVDNLRTNHQGTYVLQDNKFSLLTQLSNGKQYLEEAPKFLAFSCGLIRGALSNLGLESVVTAEVSLMPSCKFQVVIQKT
;
A
#
# COMPACT_ATOMS: atom_id res chain seq x y z
N MET A 1 11.24 17.70 -7.01
CA MET A 1 10.70 16.39 -6.56
C MET A 1 11.62 15.34 -7.13
N ALA A 2 11.92 14.27 -6.39
CA ALA A 2 12.62 13.12 -6.96
C ALA A 2 11.78 12.57 -8.13
N ASP A 3 12.44 12.13 -9.19
CA ASP A 3 11.81 11.45 -10.33
C ASP A 3 11.08 10.19 -9.82
N ASP A 4 9.86 9.93 -10.31
CA ASP A 4 9.06 8.78 -9.85
C ASP A 4 9.80 7.45 -10.09
N ALA A 5 10.66 7.38 -11.11
CA ALA A 5 11.50 6.22 -11.39
C ALA A 5 12.49 5.90 -10.25
N LEU A 6 12.93 6.90 -9.47
CA LEU A 6 13.85 6.66 -8.35
C LEU A 6 13.17 5.83 -7.26
N PHE A 7 11.90 6.11 -6.96
CA PHE A 7 11.15 5.34 -5.99
C PHE A 7 10.85 3.93 -6.51
N GLU A 8 10.48 3.79 -7.79
CA GLU A 8 10.24 2.48 -8.40
C GLU A 8 11.49 1.58 -8.36
N PHE A 9 12.66 2.11 -8.74
CA PHE A 9 13.91 1.36 -8.69
C PHE A 9 14.35 1.05 -7.26
N LEU A 10 14.23 2.00 -6.35
CA LEU A 10 14.53 1.76 -4.93
C LEU A 10 13.62 0.67 -4.36
N HIS A 11 12.32 0.72 -4.64
CA HIS A 11 11.38 -0.29 -4.18
C HIS A 11 11.72 -1.67 -4.75
N MET A 12 12.03 -1.76 -6.04
CA MET A 12 12.44 -3.01 -6.68
C MET A 12 13.69 -3.60 -6.02
N GLU A 13 14.69 -2.76 -5.74
CA GLU A 13 15.93 -3.21 -5.09
C GLU A 13 15.72 -3.59 -3.63
N ILE A 14 14.89 -2.87 -2.87
CA ILE A 14 14.54 -3.23 -1.49
C ILE A 14 13.87 -4.61 -1.45
N VAL A 15 12.90 -4.86 -2.34
CA VAL A 15 12.24 -6.17 -2.42
C VAL A 15 13.26 -7.25 -2.77
N SER A 16 14.07 -7.03 -3.81
CA SER A 16 15.14 -7.96 -4.22
C SER A 16 16.10 -8.29 -3.06
N HIS A 17 16.59 -7.26 -2.38
CA HIS A 17 17.55 -7.36 -1.29
C HIS A 17 16.97 -8.12 -0.08
N VAL A 18 15.75 -7.75 0.36
CA VAL A 18 15.11 -8.43 1.51
C VAL A 18 14.91 -9.92 1.21
N TYR A 19 14.47 -10.29 0.01
CA TYR A 19 14.28 -11.70 -0.34
C TYR A 19 15.60 -12.45 -0.62
N LYS A 20 16.67 -11.75 -1.02
CA LYS A 20 18.00 -12.35 -1.26
C LYS A 20 18.76 -12.58 0.04
N GLU A 21 18.80 -11.61 0.94
CA GLU A 21 19.47 -11.76 2.25
C GLU A 21 18.75 -12.76 3.15
N GLN A 22 17.42 -12.85 3.03
CA GLN A 22 16.61 -13.74 3.84
C GLN A 22 16.34 -15.10 3.17
N ALA A 23 17.18 -15.53 2.22
CA ALA A 23 17.06 -16.84 1.57
C ALA A 23 17.06 -18.04 2.56
N SER A 24 17.49 -17.83 3.81
CA SER A 24 17.45 -18.82 4.90
C SER A 24 16.30 -18.63 5.91
N ARG A 25 15.52 -17.56 5.84
CA ARG A 25 14.38 -17.27 6.73
C ARG A 25 13.05 -17.57 6.04
N GLU A 26 12.00 -17.80 6.82
CA GLU A 26 10.65 -18.06 6.31
C GLU A 26 10.09 -16.86 5.53
N ARG A 27 9.37 -17.10 4.42
CA ARG A 27 8.73 -16.07 3.58
C ARG A 27 7.91 -15.03 4.37
N VAL A 28 7.31 -15.45 5.48
CA VAL A 28 6.53 -14.59 6.39
C VAL A 28 7.39 -13.47 6.98
N SER A 29 8.66 -13.75 7.28
CA SER A 29 9.62 -12.78 7.81
C SER A 29 9.96 -11.69 6.79
N CYS A 30 10.11 -12.05 5.51
CA CYS A 30 10.38 -11.10 4.43
C CYS A 30 9.22 -10.13 4.22
N VAL A 31 7.99 -10.67 4.16
CA VAL A 31 6.76 -9.86 4.00
C VAL A 31 6.59 -8.91 5.17
N SER A 32 6.78 -9.38 6.40
CA SER A 32 6.68 -8.55 7.60
C SER A 32 7.73 -7.44 7.63
N ALA A 33 8.96 -7.69 7.16
CA ALA A 33 9.99 -6.67 7.09
C ALA A 33 9.63 -5.55 6.09
N LEU A 34 9.18 -5.90 4.88
CA LEU A 34 8.75 -4.94 3.87
C LEU A 34 7.54 -4.14 4.32
N GLU A 35 6.56 -4.81 4.94
CA GLU A 35 5.37 -4.19 5.51
C GLU A 35 5.75 -3.20 6.62
N SER A 36 6.66 -3.56 7.53
CA SER A 36 7.11 -2.67 8.61
C SER A 36 7.85 -1.42 8.09
N MET A 37 8.63 -1.56 7.02
CA MET A 37 9.24 -0.41 6.33
C MET A 37 8.15 0.50 5.75
N GLY A 38 7.18 -0.09 5.05
CA GLY A 38 6.02 0.63 4.52
C GLY A 38 5.26 1.36 5.60
N PHE A 39 5.01 0.71 6.74
CA PHE A 39 4.31 1.27 7.89
C PHE A 39 4.95 2.57 8.39
N ARG A 40 6.26 2.55 8.61
CA ARG A 40 7.00 3.75 9.04
C ARG A 40 6.94 4.87 8.02
N VAL A 41 7.05 4.55 6.74
CA VAL A 41 6.93 5.53 5.65
C VAL A 41 5.51 6.11 5.63
N GLY A 42 4.48 5.27 5.76
CA GLY A 42 3.08 5.69 5.80
C GLY A 42 2.80 6.68 6.93
N GLN A 43 3.32 6.42 8.14
CA GLN A 43 3.20 7.33 9.27
C GLN A 43 3.84 8.70 8.98
N GLY A 44 5.09 8.73 8.50
CA GLY A 44 5.76 10.00 8.21
C GLY A 44 5.11 10.79 7.07
N LEU A 45 4.61 10.11 6.04
CA LEU A 45 3.93 10.76 4.92
C LEU A 45 2.59 11.36 5.34
N ILE A 46 1.80 10.65 6.14
CA ILE A 46 0.47 11.13 6.51
C ILE A 46 0.55 12.37 7.39
N GLU A 47 1.49 12.46 8.34
CA GLU A 47 1.73 13.69 9.13
C GLU A 47 1.96 14.91 8.23
N ARG A 48 2.73 14.73 7.16
CA ARG A 48 3.03 15.79 6.21
C ARG A 48 1.81 16.14 5.36
N PHE A 49 1.07 15.14 4.89
CA PHE A 49 -0.04 15.35 3.95
C PHE A 49 -1.31 15.87 4.63
N THR A 50 -1.46 15.65 5.94
CA THR A 50 -2.62 16.13 6.70
C THR A 50 -2.37 17.41 7.50
N LYS A 51 -1.15 17.98 7.44
CA LYS A 51 -0.76 19.19 8.17
C LYS A 51 -1.78 20.33 8.05
N ASP A 52 -2.30 20.57 6.85
CA ASP A 52 -3.27 21.64 6.55
C ASP A 52 -4.65 21.08 6.18
N SER A 53 -4.89 19.78 6.45
CA SER A 53 -6.15 19.12 6.14
C SER A 53 -7.23 19.48 7.17
N PRO A 54 -8.50 19.67 6.74
CA PRO A 54 -9.60 19.72 7.68
C PRO A 54 -9.71 18.42 8.48
N THR A 55 -10.31 18.51 9.67
CA THR A 55 -10.58 17.35 10.52
C THR A 55 -11.47 16.33 9.80
N PHE A 56 -11.08 15.06 9.84
CA PHE A 56 -11.89 13.97 9.32
C PHE A 56 -13.10 13.71 10.22
N LYS A 57 -14.27 13.50 9.62
CA LYS A 57 -15.54 13.31 10.36
C LYS A 57 -15.78 11.86 10.74
N ASP A 58 -15.41 10.94 9.86
CA ASP A 58 -15.62 9.51 10.02
C ASP A 58 -14.55 8.71 9.25
N ASP A 59 -14.55 7.38 9.46
CA ASP A 59 -13.62 6.45 8.81
C ASP A 59 -13.71 6.51 7.28
N LEU A 60 -14.89 6.78 6.73
CA LEU A 60 -15.09 6.84 5.28
C LEU A 60 -14.42 8.07 4.67
N ASP A 61 -14.45 9.20 5.37
CA ASP A 61 -13.72 10.40 4.96
C ASP A 61 -12.21 10.21 5.01
N ILE A 62 -11.69 9.46 5.99
CA ILE A 62 -10.28 9.03 6.01
C ILE A 62 -9.95 8.15 4.80
N MET A 63 -10.79 7.16 4.49
CA MET A 63 -10.58 6.27 3.34
C MET A 63 -10.62 7.03 2.02
N LYS A 64 -11.50 8.04 1.87
CA LYS A 64 -11.54 8.91 0.69
C LYS A 64 -10.26 9.73 0.55
N PHE A 65 -9.76 10.32 1.63
CA PHE A 65 -8.49 11.03 1.62
C PHE A 65 -7.35 10.09 1.21
N LEU A 66 -7.35 8.86 1.74
CA LEU A 66 -6.34 7.88 1.39
C LEU A 66 -6.37 7.54 -0.12
N CYS A 67 -7.57 7.33 -0.67
CA CYS A 67 -7.76 6.99 -2.08
C CYS A 67 -7.46 8.16 -3.04
N LYS A 68 -7.62 9.40 -2.57
CA LYS A 68 -7.46 10.61 -3.39
C LYS A 68 -6.11 11.25 -3.15
N ASP A 69 -5.96 11.94 -2.04
CA ASP A 69 -4.82 12.78 -1.73
C ASP A 69 -3.57 11.95 -1.43
N PHE A 70 -3.66 10.98 -0.54
CA PHE A 70 -2.51 10.16 -0.16
C PHE A 70 -1.98 9.34 -1.34
N TRP A 71 -2.87 8.64 -2.07
CA TRP A 71 -2.49 7.87 -3.26
C TRP A 71 -1.91 8.76 -4.36
N THR A 72 -2.51 9.94 -4.60
CA THR A 72 -2.02 10.87 -5.64
C THR A 72 -0.64 11.43 -5.31
N ASN A 73 -0.35 11.70 -4.04
CA ASN A 73 0.97 12.19 -3.65
C ASN A 73 2.09 11.17 -3.86
N ILE A 74 1.76 9.87 -3.84
CA ILE A 74 2.74 8.77 -3.91
C ILE A 74 2.83 8.19 -5.32
N PHE A 75 1.69 7.92 -5.95
CA PHE A 75 1.58 7.21 -7.23
C PHE A 75 1.09 8.10 -8.38
N ARG A 76 0.95 9.42 -8.14
CA ARG A 76 0.50 10.42 -9.14
C ARG A 76 -0.87 10.15 -9.75
N LYS A 77 -1.68 9.36 -9.05
CA LYS A 77 -3.06 9.05 -9.44
C LYS A 77 -3.91 8.69 -8.23
N GLN A 78 -5.22 8.74 -8.41
CA GLN A 78 -6.18 8.24 -7.43
C GLN A 78 -6.38 6.73 -7.57
N VAL A 79 -6.86 6.11 -6.51
CA VAL A 79 -7.35 4.72 -6.55
C VAL A 79 -8.56 4.65 -7.48
N ASP A 80 -8.62 3.64 -8.35
CA ASP A 80 -9.68 3.52 -9.35
C ASP A 80 -11.05 3.18 -8.76
N ASN A 81 -11.09 2.37 -7.70
CA ASN A 81 -12.34 1.97 -7.05
C ASN A 81 -12.18 1.82 -5.55
N LEU A 82 -13.09 2.42 -4.78
CA LEU A 82 -13.25 2.19 -3.35
C LEU A 82 -14.59 1.47 -3.12
N ARG A 83 -14.53 0.29 -2.51
CA ARG A 83 -15.71 -0.47 -2.05
C ARG A 83 -15.67 -0.58 -0.54
N THR A 84 -16.84 -0.65 0.08
CA THR A 84 -16.98 -0.91 1.52
C THR A 84 -18.18 -1.80 1.77
N ASN A 85 -18.12 -2.60 2.84
CA ASN A 85 -19.28 -3.32 3.37
C ASN A 85 -20.03 -2.51 4.45
N HIS A 86 -19.64 -1.25 4.70
CA HIS A 86 -20.16 -0.42 5.79
C HIS A 86 -20.01 -1.02 7.21
N GLN A 87 -19.20 -2.08 7.34
CA GLN A 87 -18.94 -2.78 8.60
C GLN A 87 -17.45 -2.75 8.96
N GLY A 88 -16.69 -1.81 8.40
CA GLY A 88 -15.27 -1.62 8.68
C GLY A 88 -14.33 -2.36 7.71
N THR A 89 -14.84 -2.97 6.64
CA THR A 89 -14.00 -3.51 5.56
C THR A 89 -14.09 -2.63 4.32
N TYR A 90 -12.93 -2.27 3.78
CA TYR A 90 -12.76 -1.48 2.58
C TYR A 90 -11.90 -2.24 1.58
N VAL A 91 -12.16 -2.06 0.28
CA VAL A 91 -11.36 -2.61 -0.80
C VAL A 91 -11.01 -1.48 -1.75
N LEU A 92 -9.71 -1.22 -1.85
CA LEU A 92 -9.11 -0.22 -2.72
C LEU A 92 -8.55 -0.95 -3.94
N GLN A 93 -9.12 -0.70 -5.12
CA GLN A 93 -8.67 -1.31 -6.36
C GLN A 93 -7.87 -0.30 -7.18
N ASP A 94 -6.68 -0.73 -7.58
CA ASP A 94 -5.84 -0.03 -8.53
C ASP A 94 -5.70 -0.90 -9.80
N ASN A 95 -6.08 -0.37 -10.95
CA ASN A 95 -6.09 -1.10 -12.22
C ASN A 95 -4.71 -1.15 -12.89
N LYS A 96 -3.82 -0.22 -12.57
CA LYS A 96 -2.51 -0.04 -13.19
C LYS A 96 -1.49 0.36 -12.14
N PHE A 97 -1.24 -0.52 -11.19
CA PHE A 97 -0.40 -0.21 -10.05
C PHE A 97 1.05 -0.05 -10.52
N SER A 98 1.66 1.09 -10.25
CA SER A 98 2.95 1.47 -10.86
C SER A 98 4.05 0.47 -10.53
N LEU A 99 4.09 -0.01 -9.28
CA LEU A 99 5.07 -1.00 -8.80
C LEU A 99 4.93 -2.38 -9.45
N LEU A 100 3.80 -2.68 -10.11
CA LEU A 100 3.59 -3.91 -10.87
C LEU A 100 3.74 -3.73 -12.38
N THR A 101 3.74 -2.49 -12.87
CA THR A 101 3.71 -2.20 -14.32
C THR A 101 5.00 -2.63 -15.01
N GLN A 102 6.15 -2.58 -14.32
CA GLN A 102 7.44 -3.03 -14.85
C GLN A 102 7.65 -4.55 -14.77
N LEU A 103 6.80 -5.28 -14.04
CA LEU A 103 6.95 -6.72 -13.84
C LEU A 103 6.30 -7.53 -14.96
N SER A 104 5.04 -7.25 -15.27
CA SER A 104 4.23 -8.06 -16.18
C SER A 104 2.95 -7.34 -16.59
N ASN A 105 2.46 -7.62 -17.80
CA ASN A 105 1.14 -7.22 -18.28
C ASN A 105 0.20 -8.42 -18.45
N GLY A 106 0.34 -9.44 -17.60
CA GLY A 106 -0.46 -10.66 -17.68
C GLY A 106 -0.38 -11.51 -16.42
N LYS A 107 -0.36 -12.83 -16.60
CA LYS A 107 -0.31 -13.81 -15.49
C LYS A 107 1.11 -14.27 -15.13
N GLN A 108 2.11 -13.86 -15.90
CA GLN A 108 3.51 -14.17 -15.63
C GLN A 108 3.94 -13.48 -14.33
N TYR A 109 4.59 -14.20 -13.41
CA TYR A 109 5.04 -13.73 -12.09
C TYR A 109 3.94 -13.47 -11.04
N LEU A 110 2.73 -14.02 -11.20
CA LEU A 110 1.67 -13.87 -10.18
C LEU A 110 2.07 -14.41 -8.79
N GLU A 111 2.91 -15.43 -8.71
CA GLU A 111 3.42 -15.94 -7.42
C GLU A 111 4.39 -14.96 -6.74
N GLU A 112 5.02 -14.08 -7.51
CA GLU A 112 5.96 -13.09 -7.01
C GLU A 112 5.34 -11.72 -6.77
N ALA A 113 4.25 -11.40 -7.47
CA ALA A 113 3.57 -10.11 -7.38
C ALA A 113 3.21 -9.69 -5.93
N PRO A 114 2.74 -10.58 -5.03
CA PRO A 114 2.45 -10.20 -3.63
C PRO A 114 3.67 -9.63 -2.88
N LYS A 115 4.90 -10.02 -3.24
CA LYS A 115 6.13 -9.51 -2.63
C LYS A 115 6.26 -8.00 -2.79
N PHE A 116 5.83 -7.49 -3.95
CA PHE A 116 5.89 -6.07 -4.31
C PHE A 116 4.75 -5.25 -3.70
N LEU A 117 3.76 -5.90 -3.07
CA LEU A 117 2.64 -5.21 -2.44
C LEU A 117 2.79 -5.08 -0.92
N ALA A 118 3.66 -5.87 -0.30
CA ALA A 118 3.87 -5.88 1.15
C ALA A 118 4.21 -4.48 1.69
N PHE A 119 5.12 -3.76 1.00
CA PHE A 119 5.47 -2.39 1.34
C PHE A 119 4.24 -1.46 1.27
N SER A 120 3.44 -1.56 0.22
CA SER A 120 2.24 -0.74 0.04
C SER A 120 1.13 -1.06 1.05
N CYS A 121 0.99 -2.32 1.48
CA CYS A 121 0.10 -2.68 2.59
C CYS A 121 0.50 -1.94 3.87
N GLY A 122 1.80 -1.97 4.19
CA GLY A 122 2.33 -1.25 5.34
C GLY A 122 2.12 0.25 5.24
N LEU A 123 2.36 0.81 4.05
CA LEU A 123 2.18 2.24 3.79
C LEU A 123 0.73 2.70 4.05
N ILE A 124 -0.27 1.92 3.65
CA ILE A 124 -1.67 2.17 3.99
C ILE A 124 -1.89 2.03 5.49
N ARG A 125 -1.41 0.94 6.11
CA ARG A 125 -1.63 0.66 7.54
C ARG A 125 -1.01 1.74 8.43
N GLY A 126 0.19 2.21 8.10
CA GLY A 126 0.91 3.26 8.82
C GLY A 126 0.20 4.60 8.72
N ALA A 127 -0.31 4.94 7.54
CA ALA A 127 -1.12 6.14 7.36
C ALA A 127 -2.38 6.10 8.23
N LEU A 128 -3.09 4.97 8.23
CA LEU A 128 -4.31 4.80 9.03
C LEU A 128 -4.05 4.82 10.54
N SER A 129 -3.00 4.15 11.01
CA SER A 129 -2.64 4.12 12.43
C SER A 129 -2.34 5.52 12.96
N ASN A 130 -1.65 6.37 12.18
CA ASN A 130 -1.39 7.75 12.60
C ASN A 130 -2.64 8.65 12.59
N LEU A 131 -3.68 8.27 11.85
CA LEU A 131 -5.00 8.90 11.87
C LEU A 131 -5.92 8.31 12.97
N GLY A 132 -5.40 7.41 13.80
CA GLY A 132 -6.13 6.78 14.89
C GLY A 132 -6.97 5.57 14.48
N LEU A 133 -6.76 5.02 13.28
CA LEU A 133 -7.45 3.82 12.79
C LEU A 133 -6.52 2.61 12.75
N GLU A 134 -6.63 1.75 13.76
CA GLU A 134 -5.99 0.45 13.75
C GLU A 134 -6.63 -0.47 12.70
N SER A 135 -5.81 -1.08 11.86
CA SER A 135 -6.29 -1.83 10.71
C SER A 135 -5.34 -2.95 10.29
N VAL A 136 -5.90 -3.94 9.61
CA VAL A 136 -5.16 -4.99 8.90
C VAL A 136 -5.30 -4.72 7.41
N VAL A 137 -4.17 -4.65 6.71
CA VAL A 137 -4.15 -4.44 5.26
C VAL A 137 -3.57 -5.68 4.59
N THR A 138 -4.34 -6.27 3.68
CA THR A 138 -3.92 -7.37 2.82
C THR A 138 -4.00 -6.94 1.37
N ALA A 139 -3.26 -7.59 0.49
CA ALA A 139 -3.31 -7.30 -0.94
C ALA A 139 -3.36 -8.56 -1.78
N GLU A 140 -4.07 -8.48 -2.90
CA GLU A 140 -4.20 -9.55 -3.88
C GLU A 140 -4.00 -9.05 -5.31
N VAL A 141 -3.47 -9.93 -6.16
CA VAL A 141 -3.24 -9.68 -7.59
C VAL A 141 -3.88 -10.82 -8.37
N SER A 142 -4.98 -10.54 -9.07
CA SER A 142 -5.61 -11.52 -9.97
C SER A 142 -5.05 -11.44 -11.39
N LEU A 143 -4.67 -10.23 -11.83
CA LEU A 143 -4.13 -9.95 -13.16
C LEU A 143 -3.26 -8.70 -13.09
N MET A 144 -1.98 -8.78 -13.45
CA MET A 144 -1.12 -7.60 -13.47
C MET A 144 -1.42 -6.70 -14.67
N PRO A 145 -1.30 -5.37 -14.52
CA PRO A 145 -0.79 -4.65 -13.33
C PRO A 145 -1.87 -4.25 -12.29
N SER A 146 -3.04 -4.88 -12.29
CA SER A 146 -4.10 -4.56 -11.33
C SER A 146 -3.93 -5.29 -10.00
N CYS A 147 -4.13 -4.56 -8.91
CA CYS A 147 -4.14 -5.11 -7.55
C CYS A 147 -5.31 -4.55 -6.73
N LYS A 148 -5.64 -5.27 -5.65
CA LYS A 148 -6.61 -4.81 -4.67
C LYS A 148 -5.97 -4.84 -3.30
N PHE A 149 -6.15 -3.77 -2.53
CA PHE A 149 -5.81 -3.68 -1.13
C PHE A 149 -7.10 -3.78 -0.32
N GLN A 150 -7.20 -4.81 0.52
CA GLN A 150 -8.29 -4.95 1.47
C GLN A 150 -7.84 -4.39 2.81
N VAL A 151 -8.62 -3.45 3.35
CA VAL A 151 -8.38 -2.83 4.64
C VAL A 151 -9.50 -3.23 5.58
N VAL A 152 -9.16 -3.87 6.69
CA VAL A 152 -10.10 -4.25 7.75
C VAL A 152 -9.78 -3.42 8.98
N ILE A 153 -10.67 -2.49 9.34
CA ILE A 153 -10.56 -1.69 10.55
C ILE A 153 -10.82 -2.60 11.76
N GLN A 154 -9.93 -2.55 12.74
CA GLN A 154 -10.12 -3.24 14.01
C GLN A 154 -10.98 -2.38 14.92
N LYS A 155 -12.14 -2.90 15.32
CA LYS A 155 -12.99 -2.25 16.31
C LYS A 155 -12.41 -2.55 17.69
N THR A 156 -11.99 -1.51 18.40
CA THR A 156 -11.61 -1.56 19.82
C THR A 156 -12.84 -1.74 20.70
#